data_AF-A0A916W3P2-F1
#
_entry.id   AF-A0A916W3P2-F1
#
_cell.length_a   1.000
_cell.length_b   1.000
_cell.length_c   1.000
_cell.angle_alpha   90.00
_cell.angle_beta   90.00
_cell.angle_gamma   90.00
#
_symmetry.space_group_name_H-M   'P 1'
#
loop_
_entity.id
_entity.type
_entity.pdbx_description
1 polymer ?
#
loop_
_entity_poly.entity_id
_entity_poly.type
_entity_poly.pdbx_seq_one_letter_code
_entity_poly.pdbx_strand_id
1 'polypeptide(L)'
;MSHHSSDEVQLGMFGREDERLGHPLFVEKWSNRRAFKIGLMTGQGMTAPAIARALGDGVPPNLITAMLSEWGHKLEGDRHTHGPVKVMLAAKHRTLLADEAVKRGIDLPELCRQILVQVAQDDLFKAIVDG
;
A
#
# COMPACT_ATOMS: atom_id res chain seq x y z
N MET A 1 43.85 -38.58 52.63
CA MET A 1 42.62 -37.97 53.15
C MET A 1 42.50 -36.58 52.58
N SER A 2 41.65 -36.41 51.55
CA SER A 2 41.16 -35.13 51.00
C SER A 2 40.39 -35.47 49.71
N HIS A 3 39.11 -35.79 49.82
CA HIS A 3 37.97 -34.90 49.53
C HIS A 3 37.94 -34.35 48.08
N HIS A 4 37.02 -34.94 47.31
CA HIS A 4 36.08 -34.32 46.36
C HIS A 4 36.27 -32.81 46.11
N SER A 5 36.44 -32.43 44.85
CA SER A 5 35.71 -31.30 44.26
C SER A 5 35.78 -31.39 42.73
N SER A 6 34.87 -32.19 42.17
CA SER A 6 34.48 -32.06 40.77
C SER A 6 33.68 -30.77 40.64
N ASP A 7 34.31 -29.62 40.35
CA ASP A 7 33.56 -28.37 40.08
C ASP A 7 34.39 -27.25 39.42
N GLU A 8 35.46 -27.60 38.69
CA GLU A 8 36.23 -26.60 37.94
C GLU A 8 35.80 -26.54 36.47
N VAL A 9 34.92 -25.55 36.22
CA VAL A 9 34.94 -24.67 35.04
C VAL A 9 34.40 -25.26 33.73
N GLN A 10 33.11 -25.61 33.73
CA GLN A 10 32.24 -25.45 32.55
C GLN A 10 31.77 -23.99 32.38
N LEU A 11 32.69 -23.03 32.39
CA LEU A 11 32.40 -21.62 32.11
C LEU A 11 33.34 -21.10 31.01
N GLY A 12 33.10 -21.57 29.79
CA GLY A 12 33.85 -21.13 28.62
C GLY A 12 33.08 -21.19 27.30
N MET A 13 31.75 -21.36 27.33
CA MET A 13 30.96 -21.60 26.11
C MET A 13 29.97 -20.48 25.74
N PHE A 14 29.98 -19.37 26.46
CA PHE A 14 29.32 -18.14 26.03
C PHE A 14 30.39 -17.05 26.05
N GLY A 15 30.75 -16.57 24.85
CA GLY A 15 31.67 -15.45 24.70
C GLY A 15 31.21 -14.30 25.59
N ARG A 16 32.16 -13.57 26.17
CA ARG A 16 31.88 -12.32 26.89
C ARG A 16 30.96 -11.47 26.02
N GLU A 17 29.74 -11.25 26.48
CA GLU A 17 28.87 -10.24 25.88
C GLU A 17 29.53 -8.90 26.18
N ASP A 18 30.26 -8.37 25.19
CA ASP A 18 30.70 -6.97 25.24
C ASP A 18 29.43 -6.11 25.36
N GLU A 19 29.35 -5.33 26.44
CA GLU A 19 28.30 -4.37 26.72
C GLU A 19 27.98 -3.53 25.48
N ARG A 20 26.92 -3.88 24.75
CA ARG A 20 26.29 -2.97 23.78
C ARG A 20 25.32 -2.05 24.53
N LEU A 21 25.82 -1.36 25.55
CA LEU A 21 25.11 -0.31 26.26
C LEU A 21 25.41 1.03 25.59
N GLY A 22 24.45 1.55 24.81
CA GLY A 22 24.37 2.99 24.54
C GLY A 22 24.16 3.42 23.08
N HIS A 23 24.41 2.56 22.09
CA HIS A 23 24.12 2.91 20.70
C HIS A 23 22.77 2.34 20.27
N PRO A 24 21.81 3.17 19.81
CA PRO A 24 20.59 2.65 19.22
C PRO A 24 20.98 1.77 18.03
N LEU A 25 20.63 0.48 18.09
CA LEU A 25 20.87 -0.48 17.01
C LEU A 25 20.18 -0.07 15.69
N PHE A 26 19.29 0.93 15.76
CA PHE A 26 18.54 1.48 14.64
C PHE A 26 18.56 3.01 14.70
N VAL A 27 19.08 3.63 13.65
CA VAL A 27 18.88 5.06 13.39
C VAL A 27 17.58 5.18 12.60
N GLU A 28 16.55 5.75 13.21
CA GLU A 28 15.27 6.00 12.54
C GLU A 28 15.48 7.04 11.43
N LYS A 29 15.64 6.57 10.18
CA LYS A 29 15.73 7.46 9.01
C LYS A 29 14.39 8.16 8.75
N TRP A 30 13.28 7.50 9.10
CA TRP A 30 11.91 7.94 8.85
C TRP A 30 11.02 7.58 10.03
N SER A 31 10.21 8.52 10.52
CA SER A 31 9.27 8.22 11.60
C SER A 31 8.36 7.03 11.22
N ASN A 32 8.16 6.07 12.11
CA ASN A 32 7.26 4.92 11.89
C ASN A 32 5.86 5.34 11.42
N ARG A 33 5.34 6.45 11.97
CA ARG A 33 4.06 7.03 11.55
C ARG A 33 4.04 7.41 10.07
N ARG A 34 5.14 7.98 9.58
CA ARG A 34 5.26 8.39 8.17
C ARG A 34 5.37 7.17 7.26
N ALA A 35 6.18 6.19 7.64
CA ALA A 35 6.27 4.92 6.92
C ALA A 35 4.90 4.24 6.79
N PHE A 36 4.16 4.14 7.90
CA PHE A 36 2.79 3.58 7.91
C PHE A 36 1.85 4.31 6.94
N LYS A 37 1.83 5.65 7.00
CA LYS A 37 0.98 6.47 6.12
C LYS A 37 1.27 6.23 4.65
N ILE A 38 2.56 6.14 4.28
CA ILE A 38 2.94 5.88 2.90
C ILE A 38 2.51 4.48 2.48
N GLY A 39 2.78 3.45 3.30
CA GLY A 39 2.35 2.09 3.01
C GLY A 39 0.83 1.98 2.80
N LEU A 40 0.04 2.67 3.62
CA LEU A 40 -1.42 2.75 3.47
C LEU A 40 -1.83 3.37 2.13
N MET A 41 -1.28 4.55 1.79
CA MET A 41 -1.61 5.25 0.54
C MET A 41 -1.14 4.49 -0.70
N THR A 42 0.01 3.83 -0.62
CA THR A 42 0.49 2.92 -1.66
C THR A 42 -0.45 1.73 -1.84
N GLY A 43 -0.94 1.12 -0.74
CA GLY A 43 -1.95 0.05 -0.79
C GLY A 43 -3.30 0.51 -1.39
N GLN A 44 -3.58 1.81 -1.39
CA GLN A 44 -4.74 2.42 -2.05
C GLN A 44 -4.49 2.73 -3.54
N GLY A 45 -3.30 2.43 -4.07
CA GLY A 45 -2.94 2.68 -5.46
C GLY A 45 -2.53 4.12 -5.75
N MET A 46 -2.18 4.91 -4.72
CA MET A 46 -1.70 6.27 -4.94
C MET A 46 -0.28 6.28 -5.53
N THR A 47 -0.04 7.20 -6.47
CA THR A 47 1.30 7.42 -7.05
C THR A 47 2.20 8.21 -6.10
N ALA A 48 3.52 8.08 -6.23
CA ALA A 48 4.47 8.83 -5.38
C ALA A 48 4.23 10.36 -5.38
N PRO A 49 3.89 11.03 -6.51
CA PRO A 49 3.51 12.44 -6.50
C PRO A 49 2.22 12.72 -5.73
N ALA A 50 1.22 11.84 -5.81
CA ALA A 50 -0.03 11.98 -5.06
C ALA A 50 0.21 11.81 -3.55
N ILE A 51 1.06 10.86 -3.16
CA ILE A 51 1.46 10.64 -1.77
C ILE A 51 2.24 11.85 -1.24
N ALA A 52 3.19 12.39 -2.00
CA ALA A 52 3.94 13.59 -1.61
C ALA A 52 3.02 14.79 -1.34
N ARG A 53 2.03 15.03 -2.23
CA ARG A 53 1.01 16.07 -2.02
C ARG A 53 0.16 15.81 -0.79
N ALA A 54 -0.23 14.57 -0.54
CA ALA A 54 -1.07 14.19 0.60
C ALA A 54 -0.32 14.27 1.95
N LEU A 55 1.00 14.05 1.96
CA LEU A 55 1.82 14.19 3.17
C LEU A 55 2.00 15.67 3.56
N GLY A 56 2.10 16.56 2.58
CA GLY A 56 2.15 18.02 2.81
C GLY A 56 3.37 18.51 3.59
N ASP A 57 4.41 17.67 3.73
CA ASP A 57 5.57 17.90 4.59
C ASP A 57 6.87 18.15 3.80
N GLY A 58 6.75 18.46 2.50
CA GLY A 58 7.86 18.80 1.61
C GLY A 58 8.69 17.61 1.13
N VAL A 59 8.29 16.37 1.46
CA VAL A 59 8.98 15.16 0.99
C VAL A 59 8.87 15.05 -0.53
N PRO A 60 9.99 14.92 -1.26
CA PRO A 60 9.95 14.83 -2.71
C PRO A 60 9.53 13.41 -3.18
N PRO A 61 8.82 13.28 -4.31
CA PRO A 61 8.30 12.00 -4.80
C PRO A 61 9.34 10.91 -5.06
N ASN A 62 10.57 11.31 -5.44
CA ASN A 62 11.68 10.40 -5.65
C ASN A 62 12.08 9.65 -4.36
N LEU A 63 11.97 10.31 -3.20
CA LEU A 63 12.32 9.73 -1.91
C LEU A 63 11.28 8.70 -1.46
N ILE A 64 10.01 8.93 -1.77
CA ILE A 64 8.91 7.96 -1.58
C ILE A 64 9.15 6.73 -2.46
N THR A 65 9.53 6.95 -3.72
CA THR A 65 9.83 5.87 -4.67
C THR A 65 11.02 5.01 -4.21
N ALA A 66 12.08 5.66 -3.70
CA ALA A 66 13.24 4.97 -3.13
C ALA A 66 12.85 4.13 -1.91
N MET A 67 12.04 4.67 -1.00
CA MET A 67 11.57 3.96 0.19
C MET A 67 10.72 2.73 -0.17
N LEU A 68 9.79 2.88 -1.12
CA LEU A 68 8.97 1.75 -1.58
C LEU A 68 9.84 0.67 -2.26
N SER A 69 10.86 1.09 -3.01
CA SER A 69 11.82 0.18 -3.63
C SER A 69 12.62 -0.60 -2.57
N GLU A 70 13.05 0.04 -1.48
CA GLU A 70 13.69 -0.63 -0.33
C GLU A 70 12.76 -1.65 0.34
N TRP A 71 11.44 -1.43 0.32
CA TRP A 71 10.44 -2.38 0.82
C TRP A 71 10.09 -3.50 -0.18
N GLY A 72 10.79 -3.57 -1.30
CA GLY A 72 10.49 -4.53 -2.37
C GLY A 72 9.21 -4.20 -3.16
N HIS A 73 8.65 -3.00 -2.98
CA HIS A 73 7.49 -2.53 -3.71
C HIS A 73 7.93 -1.62 -4.86
N LYS A 74 7.81 -2.11 -6.09
CA LYS A 74 8.02 -1.28 -7.28
C LYS A 74 6.70 -0.60 -7.62
N LEU A 75 6.69 0.73 -7.55
CA LEU A 75 5.70 1.52 -8.30
C LEU A 75 6.03 1.33 -9.79
N GLU A 76 5.30 0.47 -10.48
CA GLU A 76 5.49 0.22 -11.91
C GLU A 76 5.01 1.41 -12.75
N GLY A 77 5.79 2.50 -12.75
CA GLY A 77 5.63 3.64 -13.66
C GLY A 77 4.23 4.30 -13.69
N ASP A 78 4.03 5.21 -14.63
CA ASP A 78 2.75 5.91 -14.89
C ASP A 78 1.58 4.98 -15.32
N ARG A 79 1.79 3.67 -15.30
CA ARG A 79 0.82 2.66 -15.74
C ARG A 79 0.53 1.73 -14.57
N HIS A 80 -0.32 2.19 -13.66
CA HIS A 80 -1.52 1.47 -13.19
C HIS A 80 -2.22 2.33 -12.13
N THR A 81 -2.76 3.47 -12.56
CA THR A 81 -3.76 4.28 -11.83
C THR A 81 -5.14 3.60 -11.79
N HIS A 82 -5.18 2.27 -11.80
CA HIS A 82 -6.41 1.50 -11.72
C HIS A 82 -6.55 1.00 -10.28
N GLY A 83 -7.24 1.79 -9.47
CA GLY A 83 -7.63 1.39 -8.12
C GLY A 83 -8.96 0.64 -8.15
N PRO A 84 -9.14 -0.45 -7.38
CA PRO A 84 -10.44 -1.07 -7.24
C PRO A 84 -11.40 -0.11 -6.52
N VAL A 85 -12.47 0.30 -7.20
CA VAL A 85 -13.54 1.10 -6.59
C VAL A 85 -14.70 0.18 -6.24
N LYS A 86 -15.04 0.11 -4.95
CA LYS A 86 -16.22 -0.62 -4.49
C LYS A 86 -17.44 0.29 -4.60
N VAL A 87 -18.35 -0.03 -5.51
CA VAL A 87 -19.62 0.68 -5.68
C VAL A 87 -20.75 -0.18 -5.14
N MET A 88 -21.44 0.31 -4.11
CA MET A 88 -22.62 -0.35 -3.58
C MET A 88 -23.83 -0.04 -4.46
N LEU A 89 -24.43 -1.08 -5.04
CA LEU A 89 -25.61 -0.98 -5.88
C LEU A 89 -26.79 -1.68 -5.22
N ALA A 90 -27.96 -1.04 -5.20
CA ALA A 90 -29.21 -1.69 -4.84
C ALA A 90 -29.51 -2.86 -5.79
N ALA A 91 -30.19 -3.89 -5.29
CA ALA A 91 -30.50 -5.11 -6.06
C ALA A 91 -31.20 -4.80 -7.39
N LYS A 92 -32.18 -3.88 -7.38
CA LYS A 92 -32.91 -3.44 -8.58
C LYS A 92 -31.98 -2.86 -9.65
N HIS A 93 -31.02 -2.02 -9.26
CA HIS A 93 -30.08 -1.40 -10.21
C HIS A 93 -29.13 -2.43 -10.81
N ARG A 94 -28.68 -3.40 -10.00
CA ARG A 94 -27.87 -4.51 -10.48
C ARG A 94 -28.61 -5.34 -11.53
N THR A 95 -29.89 -5.64 -11.32
CA THR A 95 -30.68 -6.39 -12.30
C THR A 95 -30.80 -5.62 -13.61
N LEU A 96 -31.13 -4.32 -13.56
CA LEU A 96 -31.22 -3.50 -14.77
C LEU A 96 -29.91 -3.45 -15.56
N LEU A 97 -28.78 -3.28 -14.88
CA LEU A 97 -27.47 -3.28 -15.53
C LEU A 97 -27.11 -4.67 -16.07
N ALA A 98 -27.44 -5.74 -15.36
CA ALA A 98 -27.19 -7.11 -15.80
C ALA A 98 -28.00 -7.45 -17.06
N ASP A 99 -29.28 -7.08 -17.10
CA ASP A 99 -30.12 -7.27 -18.27
C ASP A 99 -29.58 -6.51 -19.48
N GLU A 100 -29.08 -5.29 -19.28
CA GLU A 100 -28.46 -4.50 -20.35
C GLU A 100 -27.14 -5.11 -20.83
N ALA A 101 -26.33 -5.65 -19.92
CA ALA A 101 -25.09 -6.36 -20.26
C ALA A 101 -25.39 -7.61 -21.11
N VAL A 102 -26.42 -8.39 -20.72
CA VAL A 102 -26.88 -9.57 -21.46
C VAL A 102 -27.36 -9.20 -22.86
N LYS A 103 -28.16 -8.13 -23.01
CA LYS A 103 -28.61 -7.67 -24.35
C LYS A 103 -27.44 -7.31 -25.27
N ARG A 104 -26.34 -6.82 -24.70
CA ARG A 104 -25.12 -6.42 -25.42
C ARG A 104 -24.10 -7.56 -25.58
N GLY A 105 -24.36 -8.72 -24.98
CA GLY A 105 -23.46 -9.87 -25.01
C GLY A 105 -22.13 -9.62 -24.30
N ILE A 106 -22.10 -8.71 -23.32
CA ILE A 106 -20.91 -8.40 -22.51
C ILE A 106 -21.17 -8.69 -21.03
N ASP A 107 -20.11 -8.78 -20.24
CA ASP A 107 -20.25 -8.92 -18.80
C ASP A 107 -20.62 -7.60 -18.12
N LEU A 108 -21.17 -7.71 -16.92
CA LEU A 108 -21.63 -6.56 -16.14
C LEU A 108 -20.47 -5.60 -15.75
N PRO A 109 -19.32 -6.08 -15.25
CA PRO A 109 -18.16 -5.21 -14.99
C PRO A 109 -17.69 -4.41 -16.21
N GLU A 110 -17.64 -5.03 -17.38
CA GLU A 110 -17.21 -4.43 -18.64
C GLU A 110 -18.22 -3.38 -19.12
N LEU A 111 -19.52 -3.66 -19.00
CA LEU A 111 -20.55 -2.64 -19.25
C LEU A 111 -20.34 -1.42 -18.35
N CYS A 112 -20.16 -1.64 -17.04
CA CYS A 112 -19.91 -0.55 -16.10
C CYS A 112 -18.61 0.21 -16.43
N ARG A 113 -17.55 -0.50 -16.83
CA ARG A 113 -16.29 0.11 -17.27
C ARG A 113 -16.50 1.00 -18.49
N GLN A 114 -17.19 0.50 -19.52
CA GLN A 114 -17.47 1.25 -20.75
C GLN A 114 -18.29 2.51 -20.47
N ILE A 115 -19.34 2.40 -19.66
CA ILE A 115 -20.16 3.56 -19.26
C ILE A 115 -19.29 4.61 -18.58
N LEU A 116 -18.51 4.23 -17.56
CA LEU A 116 -17.69 5.18 -16.80
C LEU A 116 -16.60 5.83 -17.67
N VAL A 117 -15.99 5.07 -18.58
CA VAL A 117 -15.02 5.59 -19.53
C VAL A 117 -15.67 6.59 -20.49
N GLN A 118 -16.84 6.26 -21.05
CA GLN A 118 -17.53 7.16 -21.98
C GLN A 118 -17.94 8.46 -21.29
N VAL A 119 -18.49 8.37 -20.08
CA VAL A 119 -18.87 9.56 -19.29
C VAL A 119 -17.67 10.47 -19.04
N ALA A 120 -16.50 9.89 -18.74
CA ALA A 120 -15.29 10.66 -18.52
C ALA A 120 -14.70 11.23 -19.81
N GLN A 121 -14.75 10.49 -20.92
CA GLN A 121 -14.20 10.92 -22.21
C GLN A 121 -15.00 12.04 -22.85
N ASP A 122 -16.34 11.97 -22.73
CA ASP A 122 -17.25 12.91 -23.38
C ASP A 122 -17.75 14.03 -22.44
N ASP A 123 -17.20 14.12 -21.22
CA ASP A 123 -17.59 15.09 -20.19
C ASP A 123 -19.10 15.09 -19.87
N LEU A 124 -19.72 13.90 -19.80
CA LEU A 124 -21.17 13.74 -19.59
C LEU A 124 -21.60 13.81 -18.13
N PHE A 125 -20.69 14.17 -17.21
CA PHE A 125 -20.97 14.19 -15.77
C PHE A 125 -22.18 15.04 -15.42
N LYS A 126 -22.29 16.23 -16.01
CA LYS A 126 -23.39 17.17 -15.74
C LYS A 126 -24.75 16.57 -16.12
N ALA A 127 -24.83 15.90 -17.26
CA ALA A 127 -26.08 15.31 -17.75
C ALA A 127 -26.58 14.15 -16.88
N ILE A 128 -25.68 13.47 -16.17
CA ILE A 128 -26.00 12.28 -15.35
C ILE A 128 -26.21 12.65 -13.88
N VAL A 129 -25.45 13.62 -13.36
CA VAL A 129 -25.47 13.98 -11.94
C VAL A 129 -26.57 14.99 -11.61
N ASP A 130 -26.91 15.88 -12.55
CA ASP A 130 -27.98 16.89 -12.35
C ASP A 130 -29.38 16.38 -12.75
N GLY A 131 -29.50 15.10 -13.08
CA GLY A 131 -30.74 14.44 -13.52
C GLY A 131 -31.68 13.99 -12.40
#